data_AF-A0A352IDC0-F1
#
_entry.id   AF-A0A352IDC0-F1
#
_cell.length_a   1.000
_cell.length_b   1.000
_cell.length_c   1.000
_cell.angle_alpha   90.00
_cell.angle_beta   90.00
_cell.angle_gamma   90.00
#
_symmetry.space_group_name_H-M   'P 1'
#
loop_
_entity.id
_entity.type
_entity.pdbx_description
1 polymer ?
#
loop_
_entity_poly.entity_id
_entity_poly.type
_entity_poly.pdbx_seq_one_letter_code
_entity_poly.pdbx_strand_id
1 'polypeptide(L)'
;AFRTLSMDGCTLQARVRMKRRAYNLLMEEFPLCEQDVSPLPGGEEWVLDTRVSGYRGITRFLVGLADQVVIETPALRQFVAEYARKWIARL
;
A
#
# COMPACT_ATOMS: atom_id res chain seq x y z
N ALA A 1 -7.79 1.96 -7.47
CA ALA A 1 -7.02 1.04 -8.32
C ALA A 1 -6.90 -0.38 -7.74
N PHE A 2 -6.56 -0.55 -6.45
CA PHE A 2 -6.51 -1.90 -5.81
C PHE A 2 -7.88 -2.50 -5.46
N ARG A 3 -8.95 -1.70 -5.58
CA ARG A 3 -10.35 -2.11 -5.47
C ARG A 3 -10.83 -2.79 -6.75
N THR A 4 -10.24 -3.91 -7.13
CA THR A 4 -11.03 -4.89 -7.88
C THR A 4 -11.86 -5.60 -6.82
N LEU A 5 -13.19 -5.55 -6.91
CA LEU A 5 -14.03 -6.37 -6.03
C LEU A 5 -13.57 -7.82 -6.19
N SER A 6 -13.27 -8.50 -5.09
CA SER A 6 -13.08 -9.94 -5.14
C SER A 6 -14.40 -10.61 -5.56
N MET A 7 -14.33 -11.77 -6.19
CA MET A 7 -15.53 -12.49 -6.65
C MET A 7 -16.51 -12.85 -5.51
N ASP A 8 -16.03 -12.88 -4.27
CA ASP A 8 -16.81 -13.15 -3.05
C ASP A 8 -17.24 -11.87 -2.30
N GLY A 9 -16.89 -10.67 -2.80
CA GLY A 9 -17.20 -9.39 -2.16
C GLY A 9 -16.34 -9.06 -0.92
N CYS A 10 -15.43 -9.95 -0.51
CA CYS A 10 -14.54 -9.74 0.62
C CYS A 10 -13.39 -8.78 0.30
N THR A 11 -13.18 -7.79 1.16
CA THR A 11 -12.05 -6.87 1.01
C THR A 11 -11.19 -6.83 2.26
N LEU A 12 -9.89 -6.61 2.08
CA LEU A 12 -8.91 -6.50 3.15
C LEU A 12 -8.56 -5.03 3.36
N GLN A 13 -8.50 -4.59 4.62
CA GLN A 13 -8.05 -3.25 4.96
C GLN A 13 -6.55 -3.11 4.63
N ALA A 14 -6.16 -1.97 4.07
CA ALA A 14 -4.77 -1.60 3.87
C ALA A 14 -4.58 -0.12 4.19
N ARG A 15 -3.86 0.13 5.28
CA ARG A 15 -3.48 1.48 5.73
C ARG A 15 -1.96 1.62 5.74
N VAL A 16 -1.47 2.62 5.02
CA VAL A 16 -0.05 2.86 4.78
C VAL A 16 0.24 4.35 4.86
N ARG A 17 1.19 4.75 5.70
CA ARG A 17 1.76 6.09 5.69
C ARG A 17 2.87 6.18 4.66
N MET A 18 2.94 7.29 3.93
CA MET A 18 3.80 7.48 2.78
C MET A 18 4.50 8.82 2.87
N LYS A 19 5.81 8.82 2.57
CA LYS A 19 6.56 10.04 2.25
C LYS A 19 6.21 10.51 0.84
N ARG A 20 6.59 11.75 0.51
CA ARG A 20 6.33 12.41 -0.78
C ARG A 20 6.63 11.55 -2.01
N ARG A 21 7.75 10.81 -2.04
CA ARG A 21 8.10 9.95 -3.18
C ARG A 21 7.07 8.84 -3.42
N ALA A 22 6.65 8.16 -2.36
CA ALA A 22 5.65 7.09 -2.45
C ALA A 22 4.27 7.64 -2.81
N TYR A 23 3.91 8.82 -2.27
CA TYR A 23 2.68 9.52 -2.64
C TYR A 23 2.65 9.89 -4.13
N ASN A 24 3.69 10.55 -4.64
CA ASN A 24 3.76 10.97 -6.04
C ASN A 24 3.65 9.75 -6.97
N LEU A 25 4.41 8.69 -6.69
CA LEU A 25 4.37 7.47 -7.51
C LEU A 25 2.99 6.79 -7.45
N LEU A 26 2.33 6.78 -6.29
CA LEU A 26 0.96 6.28 -6.16
C LEU A 26 -0.01 7.08 -7.05
N MET A 27 0.11 8.41 -7.10
CA MET A 27 -0.76 9.25 -7.93
C MET A 27 -0.47 9.09 -9.42
N GLU A 28 0.80 8.90 -9.81
CA GLU A 28 1.20 8.65 -11.20
C GLU A 28 0.65 7.31 -11.72
N GLU A 29 0.81 6.23 -10.96
CA GLU A 29 0.38 4.89 -11.40
C GLU A 29 -1.11 4.60 -11.13
N PHE A 30 -1.66 5.20 -10.08
CA PHE A 30 -2.98 4.87 -9.55
C PHE A 30 -3.76 6.11 -9.11
N PRO A 31 -4.07 7.06 -10.02
CA PRO A 31 -4.71 8.33 -9.66
C PRO A 31 -6.04 8.18 -8.91
N LEU A 32 -6.80 7.11 -9.18
CA LEU A 32 -8.05 6.80 -8.46
C LEU A 32 -7.86 6.48 -6.97
N CYS A 33 -6.63 6.38 -6.46
CA CYS A 33 -6.37 6.24 -5.03
C CYS A 33 -6.45 7.58 -4.27
N GLU A 34 -6.48 8.73 -4.96
CA GLU A 34 -6.55 10.05 -4.33
C GLU A 34 -7.72 10.17 -3.32
N GLN A 35 -8.88 9.62 -3.66
CA GLN A 35 -10.07 9.61 -2.79
C GLN A 35 -9.88 8.84 -1.45
N ASP A 36 -8.84 8.01 -1.35
CA ASP A 36 -8.49 7.23 -0.16
C ASP A 36 -7.23 7.78 0.54
N VAL A 37 -6.70 8.90 0.07
CA VAL A 37 -5.48 9.51 0.58
C VAL A 37 -5.81 10.77 1.37
N SER A 38 -5.14 10.95 2.52
CA SER A 38 -5.24 12.16 3.33
C SER A 38 -3.86 12.65 3.74
N PRO A 39 -3.58 13.96 3.67
CA PRO A 39 -2.32 14.51 4.16
C PRO A 39 -2.26 14.44 5.70
N LEU A 40 -1.06 14.23 6.25
CA LEU A 40 -0.80 14.34 7.69
C LEU A 40 -0.37 15.77 8.07
N PRO A 41 -0.54 16.16 9.35
CA PRO A 41 0.01 17.41 9.86
C PRO A 41 1.52 17.52 9.59
N GLY A 42 1.98 18.67 9.10
CA GLY A 42 3.40 18.90 8.76
C GLY A 42 3.72 18.88 7.26
N GLY A 43 2.79 18.41 6.41
CA GLY A 43 2.83 18.67 4.96
C GLY A 43 3.76 17.79 4.11
N GLU A 44 4.48 16.83 4.70
CA GLU A 44 5.43 15.97 3.98
C GLU A 44 5.04 14.48 3.96
N GLU A 45 3.95 14.12 4.62
CA GLU A 45 3.46 12.76 4.71
C GLU A 45 1.97 12.66 4.38
N TRP A 46 1.58 11.51 3.85
CA TRP A 46 0.21 11.16 3.50
C TRP A 46 -0.13 9.79 4.08
N VAL A 47 -1.40 9.54 4.33
CA VAL A 47 -1.91 8.21 4.64
C VAL A 47 -2.81 7.77 3.50
N LEU A 48 -2.51 6.62 2.92
CA LEU A 48 -3.44 5.84 2.13
C LEU A 48 -4.22 4.93 3.09
N ASP A 49 -5.55 5.07 3.12
CA ASP A 49 -6.44 4.18 3.85
C ASP A 49 -7.51 3.62 2.92
N THR A 50 -7.27 2.41 2.41
CA THR A 50 -8.08 1.81 1.35
C THR A 50 -8.42 0.35 1.64
N ARG A 51 -9.22 -0.22 0.74
CA ARG A 51 -9.60 -1.62 0.73
C ARG A 51 -9.12 -2.29 -0.56
N VAL A 52 -8.60 -3.50 -0.43
CA VAL A 52 -8.03 -4.27 -1.54
C VAL A 52 -8.65 -5.66 -1.60
N SER A 53 -8.79 -6.26 -2.79
CA SER A 53 -9.23 -7.67 -2.90
C SER A 53 -8.19 -8.67 -2.41
N GLY A 54 -6.93 -8.25 -2.33
CA GLY A 54 -5.84 -9.08 -1.83
C GLY A 54 -4.56 -8.28 -1.67
N TYR A 55 -3.71 -8.70 -0.74
CA TYR A 55 -2.49 -7.96 -0.44
C TYR A 55 -1.42 -8.05 -1.52
N ARG A 56 -1.51 -9.00 -2.47
CA ARG A 56 -0.47 -9.20 -3.48
C ARG A 56 -0.21 -7.95 -4.35
N GLY A 57 -1.26 -7.26 -4.79
CA GLY A 57 -1.12 -6.08 -5.65
C GLY A 57 -0.39 -4.96 -4.93
N ILE A 58 -0.95 -4.53 -3.79
CA ILE A 58 -0.36 -3.47 -2.96
C ILE A 58 1.03 -3.85 -2.43
N THR A 59 1.29 -5.12 -2.12
CA THR A 59 2.61 -5.58 -1.66
C THR A 59 3.72 -5.34 -2.68
N ARG A 60 3.45 -5.56 -3.98
CA ARG A 60 4.45 -5.31 -5.03
C ARG A 60 4.86 -3.84 -5.09
N PHE A 61 3.86 -2.95 -4.93
CA PHE A 61 4.10 -1.51 -4.85
C PHE A 61 4.91 -1.15 -3.59
N LEU A 62 4.51 -1.66 -2.41
CA LEU A 62 5.15 -1.34 -1.13
C LEU A 62 6.60 -1.82 -1.02
N VAL A 63 6.89 -3.02 -1.51
CA VAL A 63 8.24 -3.60 -1.43
C VAL A 63 9.25 -2.78 -2.22
N GLY A 64 8.85 -2.20 -3.37
CA GLY A 64 9.71 -1.30 -4.15
C GLY A 64 9.95 0.07 -3.50
N LEU A 65 9.25 0.37 -2.41
CA LEU A 65 9.25 1.67 -1.72
C LEU A 65 9.48 1.51 -0.21
N ALA A 66 10.15 0.43 0.23
CA ALA A 66 10.20 0.02 1.63
C ALA A 66 10.74 1.10 2.59
N ASP A 67 11.62 1.99 2.12
CA ASP A 67 12.20 3.12 2.88
C ASP A 67 11.32 4.40 2.87
N GLN A 68 10.26 4.40 2.05
CA GLN A 68 9.35 5.51 1.83
C GLN A 68 7.97 5.32 2.48
N VAL A 69 7.71 4.15 3.08
CA VAL A 69 6.38 3.79 3.62
C VAL A 69 6.45 3.21 5.02
N VAL A 70 5.38 3.40 5.79
CA VAL A 70 5.13 2.71 7.06
C VAL A 70 3.79 1.98 6.97
N ILE A 71 3.82 0.66 7.10
CA ILE A 71 2.61 -0.18 7.04
C ILE A 71 1.94 -0.19 8.41
N GLU A 72 0.74 0.41 8.50
CA GLU A 72 -0.02 0.53 9.75
C GLU A 72 -0.95 -0.68 9.97
N THR A 73 -1.37 -1.38 8.91
CA THR A 73 -2.19 -2.59 9.03
C THR A 73 -1.34 -3.84 9.38
N PRO A 74 -1.54 -4.50 10.54
CA PRO A 74 -0.71 -5.62 10.96
C PRO A 74 -0.73 -6.82 10.00
N ALA A 75 -1.91 -7.18 9.48
CA ALA A 75 -2.06 -8.30 8.54
C ALA A 75 -1.32 -8.05 7.21
N LEU A 76 -1.39 -6.83 6.68
CA LEU A 76 -0.62 -6.43 5.50
C LEU A 76 0.88 -6.47 5.78
N ARG A 77 1.32 -5.96 6.93
CA ARG A 77 2.74 -5.98 7.33
C ARG A 77 3.29 -7.40 7.39
N GLN A 78 2.52 -8.33 7.97
CA GLN A 78 2.89 -9.75 8.00
C GLN A 78 3.01 -10.31 6.57
N PHE A 79 2.01 -10.05 5.73
CA PHE A 79 2.01 -10.53 4.34
C PHE A 79 3.21 -9.99 3.55
N VAL A 80 3.54 -8.71 3.68
CA VAL A 80 4.70 -8.09 3.03
C VAL A 80 6.00 -8.73 3.50
N ALA A 81 6.15 -9.00 4.80
CA ALA A 81 7.35 -9.65 5.35
C ALA A 81 7.51 -11.09 4.83
N GLU A 82 6.43 -11.85 4.74
CA GLU A 82 6.44 -13.21 4.17
C GLU A 82 6.73 -13.17 2.66
N TYR A 83 6.14 -12.21 1.94
CA TYR A 83 6.41 -12.00 0.52
C TYR A 83 7.88 -11.67 0.25
N ALA A 84 8.45 -10.74 1.01
CA ALA A 84 9.86 -10.35 0.89
C ALA A 84 10.80 -11.52 1.20
N ARG A 85 10.53 -12.28 2.26
CA ARG A 85 11.32 -13.48 2.61
C ARG A 85 11.27 -14.55 1.51
N LYS A 86 10.10 -14.71 0.87
CA LYS A 86 9.91 -15.74 -0.16
C LYS A 86 10.54 -15.35 -1.50
N TRP A 87 10.44 -14.09 -1.90
CA TRP A 87 10.76 -13.66 -3.27
C TRP A 87 11.92 -12.67 -3.38
N ILE A 88 12.12 -11.79 -2.39
CA ILE A 88 13.15 -10.75 -2.44
C ILE A 88 14.47 -11.23 -1.86
N ALA A 89 14.45 -12.01 -0.77
CA ALA A 89 15.67 -12.55 -0.16
C ALA A 89 16.46 -13.54 -1.03
N ARG A 90 15.98 -13.81 -2.25
CA ARG A 90 16.61 -14.68 -3.25
C ARG A 90 17.30 -13.89 -4.37
N LEU A 91 17.14 -12.56 -4.38
CA LEU A 91 17.78 -11.63 -5.30
C LEU A 91 19.10 -11.14 -4.69
#